data_AF-A0A661GQM3-F1
#
_entry.id   AF-A0A661GQM3-F1
#
_cell.length_a   1.000
_cell.length_b   1.000
_cell.length_c   1.000
_cell.angle_alpha   90.00
_cell.angle_beta   90.00
_cell.angle_gamma   90.00
#
_symmetry.space_group_name_H-M   'P 1'
#
loop_
_entity.id
_entity.type
_entity.pdbx_description
1 polymer ?
#
loop_
_entity_poly.entity_id
_entity_poly.type
_entity_poly.pdbx_seq_one_letter_code
_entity_poly.pdbx_strand_id
1 'polypeptide(L)'
;MDDNSKGVTRGTKSGRNPRGANLERVNVTDLKEGMFVAELDRPWLETPFPLQGFELKNESQLRSLEKYCKYVYIYTLPIKSSTTRPLPVARPLPKRKKNLDKKADKSTKAKPKTRLAEREKHLVATWEEHRVAQRSYQRGKSDIKDILHSARFGQMLNTDRAESVVSDCVESMLRDPDALLWMSKIKHQDEYTAEHCLNVCILAIAFGRHLSFTEDKLKLLGLCGLLRDVGKMRTPDEILNKASSLTDEEFVIMKQHTTDGYHLLVEEGGAPEYAIDVALNHHERPDGRGYPNGPELLQSLML
;
A
#
# COMPACT_ATOMS: atom_id res chain seq x y z
N MET A 1 25.05 52.08 -37.57
CA MET A 1 23.90 52.97 -37.34
C MET A 1 22.71 52.08 -37.00
N ASP A 2 22.86 51.21 -36.00
CA ASP A 2 22.84 51.49 -34.54
C ASP A 2 21.37 51.56 -34.11
N ASP A 3 20.85 50.48 -33.54
CA ASP A 3 20.79 50.22 -32.09
C ASP A 3 19.66 51.01 -31.42
N ASN A 4 18.61 50.32 -30.95
CA ASN A 4 18.43 50.13 -29.51
C ASN A 4 17.22 49.24 -29.18
N SER A 5 17.55 48.12 -28.57
CA SER A 5 16.72 47.26 -27.74
C SER A 5 15.89 48.01 -26.66
N LYS A 6 14.67 47.53 -26.39
CA LYS A 6 14.08 47.30 -25.04
C LYS A 6 12.58 46.99 -25.13
N GLY A 7 12.23 45.72 -24.96
CA GLY A 7 10.85 45.22 -24.85
C GLY A 7 10.69 44.30 -23.65
N VAL A 8 10.77 44.89 -22.46
CA VAL A 8 10.21 44.47 -21.16
C VAL A 8 9.85 42.98 -21.00
N THR A 9 10.77 42.24 -20.38
CA THR A 9 10.49 40.95 -19.73
C THR A 9 9.47 41.16 -18.59
N ARG A 10 8.24 40.69 -18.79
CA ARG A 10 7.26 40.58 -17.69
C ARG A 10 7.74 39.48 -16.74
N GLY A 11 8.30 39.92 -15.62
CA GLY A 11 8.73 39.06 -14.52
C GLY A 11 7.65 38.07 -14.12
N THR A 12 8.02 36.80 -14.14
CA THR A 12 7.31 35.74 -13.43
C THR A 12 7.41 36.06 -11.95
N LYS A 13 6.36 36.69 -11.41
CA LYS A 13 6.20 36.89 -9.98
C LYS A 13 6.37 35.53 -9.31
N SER A 14 7.49 35.37 -8.60
CA SER A 14 7.71 34.31 -7.62
C SER A 14 6.55 34.36 -6.64
N GLY A 15 5.55 33.52 -6.90
CA GLY A 15 4.43 33.29 -6.00
C GLY A 15 4.97 32.57 -4.78
N ARG A 16 5.38 33.34 -3.77
CA ARG A 16 5.56 32.85 -2.40
C ARG A 16 4.25 32.17 -1.98
N ASN A 17 4.21 30.85 -2.00
CA ASN A 17 3.12 30.08 -1.42
C ASN A 17 3.45 29.78 0.06
N PRO A 18 2.53 29.97 1.01
CA PRO A 18 2.83 30.07 2.43
C PRO A 18 2.77 28.69 3.09
N ARG A 19 3.66 27.77 2.73
CA ARG A 19 3.75 26.45 3.38
C ARG A 19 5.20 25.99 3.34
N GLY A 20 5.96 26.25 4.41
CA GLY A 20 7.38 25.91 4.52
C GLY A 20 7.67 24.42 4.35
N ALA A 21 7.93 24.03 3.11
CA ALA A 21 8.70 22.88 2.63
C ALA A 21 9.15 23.29 1.23
N ASN A 22 10.40 23.04 0.84
CA ASN A 22 10.92 23.39 -0.50
C ASN A 22 10.30 22.47 -1.55
N LEU A 23 9.05 22.76 -1.90
CA LEU A 23 8.34 22.17 -3.02
C LEU A 23 8.58 23.06 -4.23
N GLU A 24 9.31 22.53 -5.20
CA GLU A 24 9.49 23.19 -6.48
C GLU A 24 8.46 22.65 -7.48
N ARG A 25 7.76 23.58 -8.14
CA ARG A 25 6.85 23.21 -9.23
C ARG A 25 7.68 22.98 -10.48
N VAL A 26 7.71 21.75 -10.95
CA VAL A 26 8.47 21.32 -12.13
C VAL A 26 7.50 20.83 -13.20
N ASN A 27 7.74 21.21 -14.46
CA ASN A 27 6.96 20.66 -15.56
C ASN A 27 7.28 19.18 -15.73
N VAL A 28 6.29 18.40 -16.16
CA VAL A 28 6.48 16.95 -16.30
C VAL A 28 7.56 16.61 -17.34
N THR A 29 7.75 17.45 -18.35
CA THR A 29 8.81 17.34 -19.35
C THR A 29 10.23 17.47 -18.78
N ASP A 30 10.36 18.08 -17.59
CA ASP A 30 11.65 18.33 -16.93
C ASP A 30 11.94 17.29 -15.83
N LEU A 31 11.05 16.32 -15.63
CA LEU A 31 11.23 15.24 -14.66
C LEU A 31 12.25 14.22 -15.13
N LYS A 32 13.05 13.71 -14.19
CA LYS A 32 14.05 12.67 -14.42
C LYS A 32 13.85 11.53 -13.43
N GLU A 33 14.35 10.36 -13.81
CA GLU A 33 14.46 9.22 -12.91
C GLU A 33 15.27 9.62 -11.65
N GLY A 34 14.82 9.17 -10.49
CA GLY A 34 15.34 9.54 -9.16
C GLY A 34 14.70 10.79 -8.54
N MET A 35 13.83 11.52 -9.25
CA MET A 35 13.10 12.65 -8.65
C MET A 35 11.90 12.16 -7.82
N PHE A 36 11.68 12.79 -6.65
CA PHE A 36 10.54 12.50 -5.79
C PHE A 36 9.40 13.49 -6.05
N VAL A 37 8.28 12.96 -6.53
CA VAL A 37 7.05 13.70 -6.79
C VAL A 37 6.21 13.73 -5.51
N ALA A 38 6.13 14.91 -4.90
CA ALA A 38 5.41 15.16 -3.66
C ALA A 38 3.91 15.30 -3.88
N GLU A 39 3.50 16.09 -4.88
CA GLU A 39 2.09 16.37 -5.18
C GLU A 39 1.88 16.48 -6.70
N LEU A 40 0.70 16.10 -7.17
CA LEU A 40 0.28 16.22 -8.57
C LEU A 40 -0.51 17.51 -8.79
N ASP A 41 -0.62 17.97 -10.04
CA ASP A 41 -1.44 19.13 -10.41
C ASP A 41 -2.97 18.91 -10.28
N ARG A 42 -3.40 17.69 -9.98
CA ARG A 42 -4.80 17.27 -9.94
C ARG A 42 -5.06 16.19 -8.88
N PRO A 43 -6.34 15.95 -8.53
CA PRO A 43 -6.72 14.87 -7.63
C PRO A 43 -6.21 13.51 -8.11
N TRP A 44 -5.69 12.69 -7.18
CA TRP A 44 -5.13 11.37 -7.50
C TRP A 44 -6.15 10.43 -8.16
N LEU A 45 -7.44 10.58 -7.85
CA LEU A 45 -8.57 9.84 -8.44
C LEU A 45 -8.66 9.99 -9.97
N GLU A 46 -8.08 11.04 -10.54
CA GLU A 46 -8.10 11.34 -11.98
C GLU A 46 -6.81 10.90 -12.69
N THR A 47 -5.95 10.14 -12.01
CA THR A 47 -4.67 9.67 -12.54
C THR A 47 -4.45 8.20 -12.20
N PRO A 48 -3.64 7.46 -12.98
CA PRO A 48 -3.20 6.12 -12.61
C PRO A 48 -2.21 6.15 -11.41
N PHE A 49 -1.84 7.34 -10.92
CA PHE A 49 -1.02 7.54 -9.73
C PHE A 49 -1.91 7.64 -8.51
N PRO A 50 -1.88 6.64 -7.64
CA PRO A 50 -3.00 6.48 -6.75
C PRO A 50 -2.79 7.16 -5.38
N LEU A 51 -1.64 7.81 -5.13
CA LEU A 51 -1.34 8.62 -3.94
C LEU A 51 -0.25 9.68 -4.26
N GLN A 52 -0.23 10.75 -3.47
CA GLN A 52 0.80 11.82 -3.51
C GLN A 52 2.06 11.35 -2.78
N GLY A 53 3.25 11.55 -3.34
CA GLY A 53 4.52 11.22 -2.68
C GLY A 53 5.17 9.91 -3.15
N PHE A 54 5.81 9.91 -4.33
CA PHE A 54 6.54 8.75 -4.84
C PHE A 54 7.83 9.13 -5.59
N GLU A 55 8.80 8.23 -5.59
CA GLU A 55 10.02 8.35 -6.39
C GLU A 55 9.81 7.81 -7.80
N LEU A 56 10.32 8.53 -8.80
CA LEU A 56 10.37 8.07 -10.18
C LEU A 56 11.50 7.05 -10.35
N LYS A 57 11.15 5.77 -10.47
CA LYS A 57 12.10 4.66 -10.59
C LYS A 57 12.20 4.11 -12.01
N ASN A 58 11.21 4.40 -12.87
CA ASN A 58 11.10 3.77 -14.19
C ASN A 58 10.52 4.75 -15.22
N GLU A 59 10.98 4.68 -16.47
CA GLU A 59 10.40 5.41 -17.61
C GLU A 59 8.88 5.22 -17.78
N SER A 60 8.33 4.07 -17.41
CA SER A 60 6.87 3.81 -17.48
C SER A 60 6.07 4.77 -16.57
N GLN A 61 6.64 5.12 -15.42
CA GLN A 61 6.04 6.10 -14.51
C GLN A 61 6.17 7.52 -15.09
N LEU A 62 7.28 7.84 -15.75
CA LEU A 62 7.48 9.12 -16.42
C LEU A 62 6.47 9.32 -17.56
N ARG A 63 6.32 8.33 -18.44
CA ARG A 63 5.33 8.33 -19.54
C ARG A 63 3.89 8.48 -19.02
N SER A 64 3.59 7.84 -17.90
CA SER A 64 2.28 7.96 -17.26
C SER A 64 2.07 9.38 -16.70
N LEU A 65 3.10 10.02 -16.12
CA LEU A 65 2.99 11.40 -15.66
C LEU A 65 2.78 12.36 -16.83
N GLU A 66 3.51 12.19 -17.93
CA GLU A 66 3.37 13.05 -19.13
C GLU A 66 1.96 13.02 -19.71
N LYS A 67 1.30 11.86 -19.63
CA LYS A 67 -0.05 11.67 -20.12
C LYS A 67 -1.11 12.38 -19.27
N TYR A 68 -0.92 12.43 -17.95
CA TYR A 68 -1.96 12.85 -17.02
C TYR A 68 -1.67 14.14 -16.27
N CYS A 69 -0.44 14.66 -16.22
CA CYS A 69 -0.10 15.86 -15.43
C CYS A 69 0.60 16.91 -16.32
N LYS A 70 0.34 18.20 -16.11
CA LYS A 70 1.08 19.29 -16.77
C LYS A 70 2.31 19.69 -15.98
N TYR A 71 2.18 19.73 -14.66
CA TYR A 71 3.27 19.97 -13.72
C TYR A 71 3.09 19.10 -12.48
N VAL A 72 4.16 18.94 -11.72
CA VAL A 72 4.17 18.27 -10.42
C VAL A 72 4.98 19.10 -9.43
N TYR A 73 4.79 18.84 -8.15
CA TYR A 73 5.62 19.42 -7.09
C TYR A 73 6.65 18.39 -6.67
N ILE A 74 7.94 18.73 -6.75
CA ILE A 74 9.05 17.88 -6.30
C ILE A 74 9.71 18.44 -5.04
N TYR A 75 10.30 17.58 -4.22
CA TYR A 75 11.15 18.01 -3.11
C TYR A 75 12.58 18.26 -3.60
N THR A 76 13.12 19.46 -3.36
CA THR A 76 14.55 19.75 -3.55
C THR A 76 15.28 19.70 -2.20
N LEU A 77 15.81 18.53 -1.84
CA LEU A 77 16.84 18.44 -0.80
C LEU A 77 18.17 18.01 -1.44
N PRO A 78 19.28 18.72 -1.16
CA PRO A 78 20.59 18.26 -1.59
C PRO A 78 20.97 17.03 -0.75
N ILE A 79 21.25 15.91 -1.40
CA ILE A 79 21.90 14.76 -0.75
C ILE A 79 23.30 15.22 -0.33
N LYS A 80 23.47 15.58 0.95
CA LYS A 80 24.78 15.60 1.59
C LYS A 80 24.91 14.33 2.42
N SER A 81 25.73 13.43 1.91
CA SER A 81 26.34 12.36 2.68
C SER A 81 27.08 12.94 3.88
N SER A 82 26.73 12.56 5.10
CA SER A 82 27.68 12.57 6.22
C SER A 82 27.18 11.78 7.42
N THR A 83 27.80 10.61 7.62
CA THR A 83 28.40 10.15 8.88
C THR A 83 27.54 10.10 10.16
N THR A 84 27.21 8.85 10.53
CA THR A 84 27.49 8.24 11.85
C THR A 84 27.68 9.16 13.06
N ARG A 85 26.70 9.16 13.97
CA ARG A 85 26.92 9.03 15.43
C ARG A 85 25.59 8.82 16.17
N PRO A 86 25.47 7.83 17.07
CA PRO A 86 24.29 7.66 17.93
C PRO A 86 24.54 8.24 19.32
N LEU A 87 23.61 9.04 19.86
CA LEU A 87 23.53 9.44 21.28
C LEU A 87 22.10 9.94 21.62
N PRO A 88 21.68 10.01 22.89
CA PRO A 88 21.68 8.99 23.95
C PRO A 88 20.29 8.84 24.62
N VAL A 89 20.09 7.76 25.38
CA VAL A 89 18.90 7.51 26.21
C VAL A 89 19.03 8.24 27.56
N ALA A 90 18.03 9.03 27.97
CA ALA A 90 17.77 9.34 29.39
C ALA A 90 16.34 9.87 29.68
N ARG A 91 15.62 9.01 30.42
CA ARG A 91 14.50 9.10 31.41
C ARG A 91 14.33 10.43 32.22
N PRO A 92 13.35 10.52 33.15
CA PRO A 92 11.91 10.77 33.01
C PRO A 92 11.45 12.18 33.50
N LEU A 93 10.21 12.57 33.17
CA LEU A 93 9.58 13.87 33.47
C LEU A 93 9.34 14.13 34.99
N PRO A 94 9.61 15.35 35.51
CA PRO A 94 9.12 15.77 36.81
C PRO A 94 7.75 16.48 36.77
N LYS A 95 7.08 16.44 37.92
CA LYS A 95 5.65 16.62 38.19
C LYS A 95 5.13 18.06 38.06
N ARG A 96 3.87 18.16 37.62
CA ARG A 96 3.02 19.36 37.46
C ARG A 96 2.66 19.98 38.82
N LYS A 97 2.94 21.28 39.02
CA LYS A 97 2.31 22.11 40.06
C LYS A 97 1.33 23.10 39.42
N LYS A 98 0.16 23.25 40.06
CA LYS A 98 -0.93 24.18 39.74
C LYS A 98 -0.64 25.57 40.32
N ASN A 99 -1.07 26.62 39.60
CA ASN A 99 -1.75 27.86 40.04
C ASN A 99 -1.85 28.79 38.80
N LEU A 100 -3.04 29.05 38.25
CA LEU A 100 -4.05 30.07 38.59
C LEU A 100 -3.61 31.53 38.34
N ASP A 101 -4.33 32.12 37.38
CA ASP A 101 -4.71 33.51 37.11
C ASP A 101 -3.67 34.55 36.63
N LYS A 102 -3.85 35.03 35.38
CA LYS A 102 -4.41 36.37 35.04
C LYS A 102 -4.13 36.74 33.58
N LYS A 103 -5.14 37.34 32.93
CA LYS A 103 -5.08 37.97 31.60
C LYS A 103 -4.02 39.07 31.54
N ALA A 104 -3.22 39.08 30.48
CA ALA A 104 -2.82 40.30 29.77
C ALA A 104 -2.23 39.95 28.40
N ASP A 105 -2.85 40.53 27.37
CA ASP A 105 -2.39 40.63 26.01
C ASP A 105 -0.96 41.20 25.93
N LYS A 106 -0.01 40.43 25.41
CA LYS A 106 1.20 40.92 24.74
C LYS A 106 1.61 39.96 23.64
N SER A 107 1.35 40.39 22.41
CA SER A 107 2.12 40.12 21.20
C SER A 107 3.59 39.73 21.51
N THR A 108 3.92 38.45 21.33
CA THR A 108 5.28 38.00 21.02
C THR A 108 5.23 37.08 19.82
N LYS A 109 5.74 37.56 18.68
CA LYS A 109 5.98 36.79 17.45
C LYS A 109 6.90 35.60 17.76
N ALA A 110 6.32 34.43 18.02
CA ALA A 110 7.06 33.17 18.01
C ALA A 110 7.43 32.83 16.55
N LYS A 111 8.73 32.67 16.26
CA LYS A 111 9.26 32.38 14.93
C LYS A 111 8.73 31.03 14.39
N PRO A 112 8.53 30.88 13.06
CA PRO A 112 7.97 29.68 12.43
C PRO A 112 9.00 28.54 12.26
N LYS A 113 9.81 28.25 13.29
CA LYS A 113 10.84 27.18 13.22
C LYS A 113 10.32 25.79 13.59
N THR A 114 9.20 25.68 14.31
CA THR A 114 8.64 24.39 14.75
C THR A 114 7.93 23.63 13.64
N ARG A 115 7.14 24.33 12.81
CA ARG A 115 6.30 23.71 11.77
C ARG A 115 7.09 23.10 10.60
N LEU A 116 8.26 23.65 10.28
CA LEU A 116 9.20 23.11 9.29
C LEU A 116 9.88 21.84 9.82
N ALA A 117 10.37 21.87 11.06
CA ALA A 117 11.00 20.71 11.69
C ALA A 117 10.00 19.56 11.95
N GLU A 118 8.74 19.87 12.28
CA GLU A 118 7.67 18.87 12.40
C GLU A 118 7.32 18.25 11.04
N ARG A 119 7.31 19.05 9.96
CA ARG A 119 7.12 18.58 8.59
C ARG A 119 8.29 17.75 8.07
N GLU A 120 9.52 18.18 8.29
CA GLU A 120 10.73 17.41 7.94
C GLU A 120 10.78 16.10 8.71
N LYS A 121 10.42 16.10 10.00
CA LYS A 121 10.29 14.86 10.78
C LYS A 121 9.20 13.94 10.24
N HIS A 122 8.05 14.48 9.82
CA HIS A 122 7.00 13.69 9.19
C HIS A 122 7.45 13.10 7.85
N LEU A 123 8.19 13.84 7.02
CA LEU A 123 8.70 13.36 5.74
C LEU A 123 9.78 12.28 5.90
N VAL A 124 10.71 12.48 6.84
CA VAL A 124 11.72 11.46 7.19
C VAL A 124 11.06 10.22 7.79
N ALA A 125 9.99 10.38 8.58
CA ALA A 125 9.21 9.27 9.11
C ALA A 125 8.48 8.50 7.99
N THR A 126 7.87 9.19 7.02
CA THR A 126 7.23 8.56 5.86
C THR A 126 8.23 7.82 4.98
N TRP A 127 9.45 8.35 4.77
CA TRP A 127 10.49 7.64 3.99
C TRP A 127 11.07 6.43 4.71
N GLU A 128 11.28 6.52 6.03
CA GLU A 128 11.74 5.37 6.80
C GLU A 128 10.66 4.28 6.81
N GLU A 129 9.39 4.64 6.96
CA GLU A 129 8.30 3.67 6.89
C GLU A 129 8.17 3.06 5.49
N HIS A 130 8.36 3.83 4.41
CA HIS A 130 8.41 3.26 3.06
C HIS A 130 9.46 2.14 2.93
N ARG A 131 10.64 2.30 3.54
CA ARG A 131 11.70 1.27 3.54
C ARG A 131 11.35 0.08 4.42
N VAL A 132 10.63 0.29 5.52
CA VAL A 132 10.13 -0.77 6.39
C VAL A 132 9.01 -1.56 5.68
N ALA A 133 8.02 -0.87 5.10
CA ALA A 133 6.95 -1.45 4.31
C ALA A 133 7.51 -2.23 3.12
N GLN A 134 8.52 -1.71 2.41
CA GLN A 134 9.17 -2.43 1.32
C GLN A 134 9.84 -3.73 1.77
N ARG A 135 10.57 -3.70 2.89
CA ARG A 135 11.19 -4.93 3.43
C ARG A 135 10.13 -5.94 3.88
N SER A 136 9.10 -5.48 4.58
CA SER A 136 8.00 -6.33 5.06
C SER A 136 7.24 -6.96 3.89
N TYR A 137 6.99 -6.18 2.83
CA TYR A 137 6.35 -6.68 1.61
C TYR A 137 7.19 -7.73 0.88
N GLN A 138 8.49 -7.48 0.69
CA GLN A 138 9.36 -8.45 0.01
C GLN A 138 9.51 -9.74 0.81
N ARG A 139 9.62 -9.63 2.15
CA ARG A 139 9.61 -10.78 3.04
C ARG A 139 8.30 -11.55 2.95
N GLY A 140 7.17 -10.86 3.11
CA GLY A 140 5.83 -11.46 3.02
C GLY A 140 5.62 -12.16 1.68
N LYS A 141 6.06 -11.56 0.57
CA LYS A 141 6.00 -12.18 -0.76
C LYS A 141 6.78 -13.50 -0.81
N SER A 142 7.99 -13.52 -0.25
CA SER A 142 8.81 -14.75 -0.17
C SER A 142 8.15 -15.81 0.68
N ASP A 143 7.65 -15.45 1.87
CA ASP A 143 7.01 -16.39 2.79
C ASP A 143 5.74 -16.97 2.17
N ILE A 144 4.93 -16.17 1.48
CA ILE A 144 3.73 -16.62 0.77
C ILE A 144 4.10 -17.56 -0.38
N LYS A 145 5.15 -17.25 -1.13
CA LYS A 145 5.64 -18.12 -2.20
C LYS A 145 6.00 -19.50 -1.65
N ASP A 146 6.67 -19.57 -0.50
CA ASP A 146 7.01 -20.84 0.15
C ASP A 146 5.75 -21.58 0.66
N ILE A 147 4.78 -20.86 1.23
CA ILE A 147 3.49 -21.42 1.66
C ILE A 147 2.75 -22.06 0.48
N LEU A 148 2.59 -21.31 -0.62
CA LEU A 148 1.91 -21.78 -1.83
C LEU A 148 2.64 -22.96 -2.48
N HIS A 149 3.98 -22.89 -2.55
CA HIS A 149 4.79 -23.99 -3.05
C HIS A 149 4.61 -25.27 -2.22
N SER A 150 4.60 -25.15 -0.89
CA SER A 150 4.37 -26.30 0.01
C SER A 150 3.00 -26.94 -0.25
N ALA A 151 1.94 -26.14 -0.35
CA ALA A 151 0.59 -26.60 -0.64
C ALA A 151 0.50 -27.33 -1.99
N ARG A 152 1.19 -26.83 -3.01
CA ARG A 152 1.24 -27.43 -4.35
C ARG A 152 1.81 -28.85 -4.35
N PHE A 153 2.79 -29.13 -3.49
CA PHE A 153 3.39 -30.47 -3.37
C PHE A 153 2.70 -31.34 -2.30
N GLY A 154 1.50 -30.95 -1.86
CA GLY A 154 0.72 -31.72 -0.87
C GLY A 154 1.35 -31.73 0.53
N GLN A 155 2.25 -30.79 0.81
CA GLN A 155 2.73 -30.56 2.17
C GLN A 155 1.70 -29.76 2.95
N MET A 156 1.67 -29.93 4.26
CA MET A 156 0.77 -29.15 5.12
C MET A 156 1.09 -27.66 4.97
N LEU A 157 0.03 -26.86 4.85
CA LEU A 157 0.12 -25.41 4.85
C LEU A 157 0.68 -24.93 6.19
N ASN A 158 1.55 -23.92 6.16
CA ASN A 158 2.08 -23.31 7.37
C ASN A 158 1.27 -22.05 7.68
N THR A 159 0.20 -22.21 8.47
CA THR A 159 -0.68 -21.10 8.88
C THR A 159 0.03 -20.13 9.81
N ASP A 160 0.90 -20.59 10.71
CA ASP A 160 1.70 -19.72 11.58
C ASP A 160 2.52 -18.67 10.79
N ARG A 161 3.11 -19.07 9.65
CA ARG A 161 3.82 -18.15 8.76
C ARG A 161 2.85 -17.17 8.10
N ALA A 162 1.68 -17.63 7.67
CA ALA A 162 0.65 -16.75 7.12
C ALA A 162 0.21 -15.70 8.16
N GLU A 163 0.02 -16.10 9.41
CA GLU A 163 -0.31 -15.20 10.52
C GLU A 163 0.79 -14.18 10.81
N SER A 164 2.06 -14.59 10.74
CA SER A 164 3.20 -13.67 10.86
C SER A 164 3.22 -12.63 9.75
N VAL A 165 3.02 -13.04 8.49
CA VAL A 165 2.98 -12.11 7.35
C VAL A 165 1.83 -11.11 7.50
N VAL A 166 0.65 -11.60 7.89
CA VAL A 166 -0.51 -10.75 8.10
C VAL A 166 -0.29 -9.77 9.26
N SER A 167 0.32 -10.22 10.36
CA SER A 167 0.66 -9.36 11.49
C SER A 167 1.61 -8.23 11.06
N ASP A 168 2.66 -8.54 10.30
CA ASP A 168 3.59 -7.54 9.74
C ASP A 168 2.85 -6.52 8.85
N CYS A 169 1.90 -6.99 8.03
CA CYS A 169 1.06 -6.12 7.19
C CYS A 169 0.14 -5.22 8.03
N VAL A 170 -0.51 -5.76 9.07
CA VAL A 170 -1.39 -4.97 9.95
C VAL A 170 -0.58 -3.91 10.69
N GLU A 171 0.57 -4.27 11.27
CA GLU A 171 1.43 -3.30 11.95
C GLU A 171 1.91 -2.19 11.01
N SER A 172 2.34 -2.55 9.80
CA SER A 172 2.76 -1.59 8.76
C SER A 172 1.60 -0.68 8.35
N MET A 173 0.40 -1.23 8.13
CA MET A 173 -0.81 -0.44 7.83
C MET A 173 -1.20 0.52 8.97
N LEU A 174 -1.01 0.12 10.23
CA LEU A 174 -1.32 0.96 11.38
C LEU A 174 -0.29 2.08 11.59
N ARG A 175 0.98 1.87 11.18
CA ARG A 175 2.02 2.90 11.19
C ARG A 175 1.82 3.92 10.07
N ASP A 176 1.70 3.46 8.83
CA ASP A 176 1.49 4.30 7.65
C ASP A 176 0.70 3.52 6.57
N PRO A 177 -0.61 3.81 6.42
CA PRO A 177 -1.44 3.15 5.41
C PRO A 177 -0.95 3.37 3.99
N ASP A 178 -0.39 4.55 3.69
CA ASP A 178 0.01 4.95 2.35
C ASP A 178 1.25 4.17 1.90
N ALA A 179 2.21 3.98 2.81
CA ALA A 179 3.44 3.24 2.55
C ALA A 179 3.17 1.77 2.14
N LEU A 180 2.30 1.06 2.85
CA LEU A 180 1.98 -0.34 2.55
C LEU A 180 1.06 -0.48 1.32
N LEU A 181 0.07 0.40 1.18
CA LEU A 181 -0.80 0.42 -0.01
C LEU A 181 -0.02 0.75 -1.29
N TRP A 182 1.08 1.50 -1.20
CA TRP A 182 1.93 1.74 -2.34
C TRP A 182 2.64 0.46 -2.81
N MET A 183 3.06 -0.40 -1.87
CA MET A 183 3.66 -1.70 -2.20
C MET A 183 2.72 -2.58 -3.01
N SER A 184 1.43 -2.60 -2.68
CA SER A 184 0.45 -3.49 -3.31
C SER A 184 0.12 -3.15 -4.78
N LYS A 185 0.73 -2.11 -5.32
CA LYS A 185 0.51 -1.61 -6.69
C LYS A 185 1.73 -1.80 -7.58
N ILE A 186 2.86 -2.20 -6.99
CA ILE A 186 4.07 -2.54 -7.73
C ILE A 186 3.88 -3.96 -8.25
N LYS A 187 3.65 -4.09 -9.57
CA LYS A 187 3.48 -5.38 -10.24
C LYS A 187 4.79 -5.90 -10.82
N HIS A 188 5.18 -7.12 -10.45
CA HIS A 188 6.24 -7.87 -11.09
C HIS A 188 5.65 -8.96 -11.99
N GLN A 189 6.21 -9.15 -13.20
CA GLN A 189 5.64 -10.10 -14.18
C GLN A 189 5.81 -11.57 -13.78
N ASP A 190 6.85 -11.91 -13.00
CA ASP A 190 7.30 -13.29 -12.81
C ASP A 190 6.72 -14.02 -11.57
N GLU A 191 5.98 -13.32 -10.69
CA GLU A 191 5.50 -13.88 -9.41
C GLU A 191 4.03 -13.53 -9.11
N TYR A 192 3.19 -13.56 -10.16
CA TYR A 192 1.82 -13.05 -10.12
C TYR A 192 0.98 -13.61 -8.95
N THR A 193 1.04 -14.91 -8.66
CA THR A 193 0.15 -15.53 -7.66
C THR A 193 0.47 -15.14 -6.22
N ALA A 194 1.74 -15.22 -5.81
CA ALA A 194 2.14 -14.85 -4.44
C ALA A 194 1.95 -13.35 -4.18
N GLU A 195 2.32 -12.52 -5.17
CA GLU A 195 2.11 -11.09 -5.12
C GLU A 195 0.63 -10.74 -5.05
N HIS A 196 -0.21 -11.39 -5.85
CA HIS A 196 -1.66 -11.21 -5.85
C HIS A 196 -2.30 -11.57 -4.50
N CYS A 197 -1.90 -12.69 -3.89
CA CYS A 197 -2.34 -13.06 -2.54
C CYS A 197 -1.98 -11.98 -1.52
N LEU A 198 -0.73 -11.51 -1.53
CA LEU A 198 -0.28 -10.44 -0.62
C LEU A 198 -1.03 -9.13 -0.86
N ASN A 199 -1.26 -8.76 -2.12
CA ASN A 199 -1.95 -7.54 -2.48
C ASN A 199 -3.40 -7.54 -2.00
N VAL A 200 -4.10 -8.67 -2.14
CA VAL A 200 -5.48 -8.77 -1.64
C VAL A 200 -5.51 -8.78 -0.11
N CYS A 201 -4.54 -9.41 0.57
CA CYS A 201 -4.37 -9.27 2.01
C CYS A 201 -4.25 -7.79 2.43
N ILE A 202 -3.35 -7.03 1.81
CA ILE A 202 -3.13 -5.61 2.11
C ILE A 202 -4.41 -4.79 1.87
N LEU A 203 -5.10 -5.02 0.74
CA LEU A 203 -6.34 -4.33 0.41
C LEU A 203 -7.47 -4.67 1.38
N ALA A 204 -7.59 -5.94 1.80
CA ALA A 204 -8.58 -6.37 2.77
C ALA A 204 -8.33 -5.71 4.14
N ILE A 205 -7.09 -5.68 4.61
CA ILE A 205 -6.70 -4.97 5.84
C ILE A 205 -7.02 -3.47 5.73
N ALA A 206 -6.68 -2.82 4.60
CA ALA A 206 -6.97 -1.41 4.39
C ALA A 206 -8.47 -1.11 4.43
N PHE A 207 -9.27 -1.99 3.83
CA PHE A 207 -10.74 -1.89 3.85
C PHE A 207 -11.29 -2.06 5.27
N GLY A 208 -10.87 -3.09 6.01
CA GLY A 208 -11.26 -3.28 7.41
C GLY A 208 -10.88 -2.09 8.29
N ARG A 209 -9.70 -1.50 8.05
CA ARG A 209 -9.25 -0.29 8.76
C ARG A 209 -10.13 0.91 8.45
N HIS A 210 -10.56 1.08 7.20
CA HIS A 210 -11.51 2.12 6.81
C HIS A 210 -12.85 1.96 7.55
N LEU A 211 -13.29 0.72 7.76
CA LEU A 211 -14.46 0.37 8.56
C LEU A 211 -14.23 0.43 10.09
N SER A 212 -13.04 0.89 10.54
CA SER A 212 -12.66 0.99 11.95
C SER A 212 -12.69 -0.33 12.72
N PHE A 213 -12.33 -1.44 12.06
CA PHE A 213 -12.18 -2.73 12.71
C PHE A 213 -11.00 -2.75 13.70
N THR A 214 -11.11 -3.59 14.73
CA THR A 214 -10.04 -3.84 15.70
C THR A 214 -8.87 -4.57 15.06
N GLU A 215 -7.68 -4.47 15.66
CA GLU A 215 -6.47 -5.13 15.14
C GLU A 215 -6.67 -6.64 14.90
N ASP A 216 -7.31 -7.36 15.83
CA ASP A 216 -7.60 -8.79 15.67
C ASP A 216 -8.50 -9.07 14.46
N LYS A 217 -9.49 -8.20 14.20
CA LYS A 217 -10.35 -8.30 13.01
C LYS A 217 -9.60 -7.95 11.73
N LEU A 218 -8.63 -7.03 11.79
CA LEU A 218 -7.75 -6.74 10.66
C LEU A 218 -6.86 -7.94 10.33
N LYS A 219 -6.30 -8.61 11.34
CA LYS A 219 -5.52 -9.84 11.16
C LYS A 219 -6.36 -10.95 10.56
N LEU A 220 -7.57 -11.18 11.10
CA LEU A 220 -8.48 -12.17 10.52
C LEU A 220 -8.82 -11.85 9.06
N LEU A 221 -9.15 -10.60 8.75
CA LEU A 221 -9.49 -10.18 7.38
C LEU A 221 -8.30 -10.29 6.42
N GLY A 222 -7.09 -9.98 6.90
CA GLY A 222 -5.84 -10.19 6.16
C GLY A 222 -5.58 -11.65 5.84
N LEU A 223 -5.77 -12.55 6.82
CA LEU A 223 -5.68 -14.01 6.61
C LEU A 223 -6.68 -14.50 5.57
N CYS A 224 -7.94 -14.06 5.66
CA CYS A 224 -8.96 -14.38 4.66
C CYS A 224 -8.51 -13.93 3.26
N GLY A 225 -8.05 -12.69 3.11
CA GLY A 225 -7.57 -12.17 1.83
C GLY A 225 -6.37 -12.91 1.26
N LEU A 226 -5.46 -13.34 2.15
CA LEU A 226 -4.23 -14.04 1.80
C LEU A 226 -4.47 -15.48 1.33
N LEU A 227 -5.33 -16.22 2.05
CA LEU A 227 -5.53 -17.65 1.87
C LEU A 227 -6.69 -17.99 0.92
N ARG A 228 -7.54 -17.03 0.53
CA ARG A 228 -8.74 -17.31 -0.27
C ARG A 228 -8.49 -18.13 -1.54
N ASP A 229 -7.33 -17.94 -2.16
CA ASP A 229 -6.96 -18.50 -3.46
C ASP A 229 -6.01 -19.71 -3.33
N VAL A 230 -5.78 -20.24 -2.11
CA VAL A 230 -4.79 -21.30 -1.86
C VAL A 230 -5.06 -22.59 -2.65
N GLY A 231 -6.34 -22.89 -2.91
CA GLY A 231 -6.74 -24.05 -3.72
C GLY A 231 -6.28 -23.98 -5.18
N LYS A 232 -5.85 -22.81 -5.69
CA LYS A 232 -5.25 -22.73 -7.03
C LYS A 232 -3.99 -23.57 -7.16
N MET A 233 -3.37 -23.95 -6.03
CA MET A 233 -2.23 -24.86 -6.02
C MET A 233 -2.59 -26.30 -6.42
N ARG A 234 -3.88 -26.64 -6.48
CA ARG A 234 -4.39 -27.90 -7.03
C ARG A 234 -4.82 -27.80 -8.50
N THR A 235 -4.89 -26.59 -9.06
CA THR A 235 -5.25 -26.36 -10.46
C THR A 235 -4.08 -26.68 -11.39
N PRO A 236 -4.28 -27.40 -12.52
CA PRO A 236 -3.23 -27.66 -13.50
C PRO A 236 -2.56 -26.39 -14.02
N ASP A 237 -1.23 -26.42 -14.19
CA ASP A 237 -0.43 -25.24 -14.60
C ASP A 237 -0.85 -24.69 -15.97
N GLU A 238 -1.25 -25.58 -16.90
CA GLU A 238 -1.69 -25.22 -18.25
C GLU A 238 -2.98 -24.41 -18.24
N ILE A 239 -3.80 -24.57 -17.20
CA ILE A 239 -5.04 -23.82 -16.97
C ILE A 239 -4.74 -22.59 -16.13
N LEU A 240 -3.98 -22.73 -15.04
CA LEU A 240 -3.67 -21.66 -14.10
C LEU A 240 -2.89 -20.52 -14.76
N ASN A 241 -1.92 -20.85 -15.62
CA ASN A 241 -1.03 -19.87 -16.26
C ASN A 241 -1.40 -19.59 -17.73
N LYS A 242 -2.60 -19.98 -18.17
CA LYS A 242 -3.04 -19.78 -19.55
C LYS A 242 -3.11 -18.28 -19.88
N ALA A 243 -2.41 -17.86 -20.94
CA ALA A 243 -2.38 -16.45 -21.37
C ALA A 243 -3.62 -16.03 -22.19
N SER A 244 -4.34 -16.98 -22.78
CA SER A 244 -5.60 -16.76 -23.48
C SER A 244 -6.80 -17.04 -22.58
N SER A 245 -8.00 -16.65 -23.01
CA SER A 245 -9.23 -16.98 -22.29
C SER A 245 -9.37 -18.49 -22.09
N LEU A 246 -9.84 -18.88 -20.91
CA LEU A 246 -10.20 -20.27 -20.61
C LEU A 246 -11.40 -20.70 -21.47
N THR A 247 -11.43 -21.96 -21.90
CA THR A 247 -12.64 -22.58 -22.43
C THR A 247 -13.64 -22.84 -21.30
N ASP A 248 -14.87 -23.19 -21.64
CA ASP A 248 -15.90 -23.50 -20.63
C ASP A 248 -15.48 -24.70 -19.76
N GLU A 249 -14.84 -25.71 -20.35
CA GLU A 249 -14.33 -26.89 -19.63
C GLU A 249 -13.17 -26.53 -18.70
N GLU A 250 -12.22 -25.72 -19.18
CA GLU A 250 -11.10 -25.24 -18.36
C GLU A 250 -11.58 -24.34 -17.23
N PHE A 251 -12.61 -23.53 -17.47
CA PHE A 251 -13.24 -22.70 -16.46
C PHE A 251 -13.92 -23.56 -15.39
N VAL A 252 -14.57 -24.67 -15.76
CA VAL A 252 -15.11 -25.63 -14.79
C VAL A 252 -14.01 -26.20 -13.88
N ILE A 253 -12.85 -26.53 -14.43
CA ILE A 253 -11.69 -26.98 -13.64
C ILE A 253 -11.18 -25.85 -12.73
N MET A 254 -11.02 -24.64 -13.26
CA MET A 254 -10.58 -23.48 -12.48
C MET A 254 -11.50 -23.20 -11.28
N LYS A 255 -12.82 -23.37 -11.41
CA LYS A 255 -13.77 -23.16 -10.30
C LYS A 255 -13.51 -24.04 -9.08
N GLN A 256 -12.90 -25.21 -9.26
CA GLN A 256 -12.63 -26.15 -8.16
C GLN A 256 -11.60 -25.63 -7.15
N HIS A 257 -10.84 -24.57 -7.48
CA HIS A 257 -9.93 -23.98 -6.50
C HIS A 257 -10.61 -23.52 -5.20
N THR A 258 -11.92 -23.25 -5.22
CA THR A 258 -12.69 -22.88 -4.04
C THR A 258 -12.88 -24.07 -3.09
N THR A 259 -13.36 -25.20 -3.60
CA THR A 259 -13.54 -26.44 -2.84
C THR A 259 -12.19 -27.06 -2.45
N ASP A 260 -11.20 -27.03 -3.34
CA ASP A 260 -9.84 -27.45 -3.04
C ASP A 260 -9.20 -26.61 -1.93
N GLY A 261 -9.44 -25.29 -1.95
CA GLY A 261 -8.95 -24.37 -0.91
C GLY A 261 -9.58 -24.66 0.45
N TYR A 262 -10.89 -24.91 0.48
CA TYR A 262 -11.59 -25.37 1.69
C TYR A 262 -10.96 -26.64 2.26
N HIS A 263 -10.78 -27.68 1.43
CA HIS A 263 -10.23 -28.96 1.89
C HIS A 263 -8.79 -28.81 2.41
N LEU A 264 -7.94 -28.06 1.71
CA LEU A 264 -6.56 -27.79 2.14
C LEU A 264 -6.49 -27.13 3.53
N LEU A 265 -7.36 -26.18 3.80
CA LEU A 265 -7.37 -25.45 5.07
C LEU A 265 -7.99 -26.29 6.21
N VAL A 266 -9.03 -27.08 5.91
CA VAL A 266 -9.63 -28.01 6.89
C VAL A 266 -8.66 -29.13 7.28
N GLU A 267 -7.94 -29.69 6.31
CA GLU A 267 -6.94 -30.73 6.54
C GLU A 267 -5.74 -30.23 7.35
N GLU A 268 -5.38 -28.96 7.18
CA GLU A 268 -4.30 -28.34 7.94
C GLU A 268 -4.67 -28.12 9.42
N GLY A 269 -5.90 -27.72 9.71
CA GLY A 269 -6.49 -27.71 11.05
C GLY A 269 -6.11 -26.53 11.96
N GLY A 270 -5.22 -25.63 11.51
CA GLY A 270 -4.83 -24.39 12.18
C GLY A 270 -5.50 -23.12 11.61
N ALA A 271 -6.06 -23.20 10.40
CA ALA A 271 -6.71 -22.06 9.76
C ALA A 271 -7.99 -21.58 10.50
N PRO A 272 -8.19 -20.26 10.67
CA PRO A 272 -9.44 -19.73 11.23
C PRO A 272 -10.67 -20.11 10.40
N GLU A 273 -11.81 -20.36 11.05
CA GLU A 273 -13.07 -20.75 10.41
C GLU A 273 -13.49 -19.77 9.30
N TYR A 274 -13.36 -18.46 9.52
CA TYR A 274 -13.64 -17.46 8.50
C TYR A 274 -12.70 -17.52 7.29
N ALA A 275 -11.45 -17.95 7.46
CA ALA A 275 -10.54 -18.11 6.32
C ALA A 275 -10.94 -19.32 5.47
N ILE A 276 -11.38 -20.40 6.12
CA ILE A 276 -11.94 -21.60 5.47
C ILE A 276 -13.21 -21.23 4.69
N ASP A 277 -14.14 -20.50 5.32
CA ASP A 277 -15.38 -20.04 4.69
C ASP A 277 -15.11 -19.13 3.48
N VAL A 278 -14.21 -18.16 3.62
CA VAL A 278 -13.86 -17.27 2.50
C VAL A 278 -13.19 -18.03 1.35
N ALA A 279 -12.31 -18.99 1.63
CA ALA A 279 -11.71 -19.81 0.57
C ALA A 279 -12.79 -20.52 -0.27
N LEU A 280 -13.83 -21.04 0.38
CA LEU A 280 -14.95 -21.68 -0.29
C LEU A 280 -15.85 -20.68 -1.05
N ASN A 281 -16.18 -19.55 -0.44
CA ASN A 281 -17.31 -18.71 -0.88
C ASN A 281 -16.92 -17.39 -1.53
N HIS A 282 -15.64 -17.05 -1.71
CA HIS A 282 -15.24 -15.72 -2.22
C HIS A 282 -15.65 -15.43 -3.68
N HIS A 283 -16.08 -16.44 -4.44
CA HIS A 283 -16.65 -16.30 -5.77
C HIS A 283 -18.18 -16.34 -5.81
N GLU A 284 -18.81 -16.42 -4.63
CA GLU A 284 -20.25 -16.33 -4.51
C GLU A 284 -20.77 -14.93 -4.79
N ARG A 285 -22.00 -14.86 -5.30
CA ARG A 285 -22.63 -13.60 -5.70
C ARG A 285 -24.01 -13.47 -5.08
N PRO A 286 -24.40 -12.26 -4.64
CA PRO A 286 -25.73 -12.03 -4.08
C PRO A 286 -26.89 -12.33 -5.04
N ASP A 287 -26.62 -12.42 -6.35
CA ASP A 287 -27.60 -12.78 -7.36
C ASP A 287 -27.64 -14.28 -7.68
N GLY A 288 -26.95 -15.12 -6.90
CA GLY A 288 -26.93 -16.58 -7.05
C GLY A 288 -26.17 -17.08 -8.29
N ARG A 289 -25.52 -16.19 -9.06
CA ARG A 289 -24.74 -16.54 -10.25
C ARG A 289 -23.25 -16.83 -9.93
N GLY A 290 -22.93 -16.98 -8.65
CA GLY A 290 -21.61 -17.33 -8.16
C GLY A 290 -21.33 -18.84 -8.20
N TYR A 291 -20.23 -19.24 -7.57
CA TYR A 291 -19.84 -20.63 -7.36
C TYR A 291 -19.06 -20.74 -6.04
N PRO A 292 -18.98 -21.92 -5.40
CA PRO A 292 -19.40 -23.24 -5.89
C PRO A 292 -20.90 -23.58 -5.75
N ASN A 293 -21.62 -22.96 -4.82
CA ASN A 293 -23.01 -23.29 -4.47
C ASN A 293 -24.03 -22.49 -5.30
N GLY A 294 -23.69 -21.26 -5.71
CA GLY A 294 -24.52 -20.43 -6.59
C GLY A 294 -25.93 -20.19 -6.00
N PRO A 295 -27.02 -20.65 -6.65
CA PRO A 295 -28.38 -20.38 -6.19
C PRO A 295 -28.73 -21.04 -4.84
N GLU A 296 -28.03 -22.11 -4.45
CA GLU A 296 -28.32 -22.85 -3.21
C GLU A 296 -27.90 -22.08 -1.95
N LEU A 297 -26.89 -21.21 -2.05
CA LEU A 297 -26.45 -20.34 -0.93
C LEU A 297 -27.53 -19.32 -0.52
N LEU A 298 -28.33 -18.84 -1.47
CA LEU A 298 -29.43 -17.91 -1.18
C LEU A 298 -30.54 -18.56 -0.35
N GLN A 299 -30.75 -19.88 -0.51
CA GLN A 299 -31.74 -20.60 0.28
C GLN A 299 -31.30 -20.81 1.72
N SER A 300 -30.00 -21.00 1.98
CA SER A 300 -29.48 -21.20 3.33
C SER A 300 -29.38 -19.89 4.14
N LEU A 301 -29.22 -18.74 3.49
CA LEU A 301 -29.18 -17.42 4.15
C LEU A 301 -30.57 -16.80 4.40
N MET A 302 -31.62 -17.32 3.75
CA MET A 302 -33.01 -16.85 3.90
C MET A 302 -33.84 -17.69 4.88
N LEU A 303 -33.24 -18.68 5.54
CA LEU A 303 -33.84 -19.54 6.57
C LEU A 303 -33.15 -19.30 7.92
#